data_AF-A0A4Q2ZHJ9-F1
#
_entry.id   AF-A0A4Q2ZHJ9-F1
#
_cell.length_a   1.000
_cell.length_b   1.000
_cell.length_c   1.000
_cell.angle_alpha   90.00
_cell.angle_beta   90.00
_cell.angle_gamma   90.00
#
_symmetry.space_group_name_H-M   'P 1'
#
loop_
_entity.id
_entity.type
_entity.pdbx_description
1 polymer ?
#
loop_
_entity_poly.entity_id
_entity_poly.type
_entity_poly.pdbx_seq_one_letter_code
_entity_poly.pdbx_strand_id
1 'polypeptide(L)' 'MAIQIRTNLDEPETGQSFIPHRPNRPDKLEGGRRFKIVSDYTPSGDQPTAIAEMVAAVNAGERDQVLLGVTGSGKTYT' A
#
# COMPACT_ATOMS: atom_id res chain seq x y z
N MET A 1 11.52 13.62 -28.64
CA MET A 1 10.13 13.68 -28.13
C MET A 1 9.64 15.10 -28.28
N ALA A 2 8.68 15.34 -29.17
CA ALA A 2 8.09 16.66 -29.35
C ALA A 2 6.83 16.77 -28.49
N ILE A 3 6.66 17.91 -27.82
CA ILE A 3 5.43 18.23 -27.09
C ILE A 3 4.36 18.56 -28.13
N GLN A 4 3.28 17.78 -28.17
CA GLN A 4 2.10 18.12 -28.96
C GLN A 4 1.09 18.86 -28.08
N ILE A 5 0.82 20.12 -28.39
CA ILE A 5 -0.20 20.94 -27.74
C ILE A 5 -1.49 20.83 -28.55
N ARG A 6 -2.58 20.38 -27.92
CA ARG A 6 -3.90 20.21 -28.55
C ARG A 6 -4.67 21.52 -28.54
N THR A 7 -5.21 21.94 -29.68
CA THR A 7 -6.00 23.17 -29.81
C THR A 7 -7.49 22.92 -30.03
N ASN A 8 -7.92 21.67 -30.21
CA ASN A 8 -9.30 21.27 -30.52
C ASN A 8 -9.80 20.18 -29.55
N LEU A 9 -11.13 20.04 -29.43
CA LEU A 9 -11.80 19.11 -28.50
C LEU A 9 -12.06 17.70 -29.07
N ASP A 10 -11.52 17.40 -30.24
CA ASP A 10 -11.69 16.09 -30.88
C ASP A 10 -11.06 14.99 -30.01
N GLU A 11 -11.81 13.95 -29.68
CA GLU A 11 -11.28 12.80 -28.95
C GLU A 11 -10.18 12.15 -29.81
N PRO A 12 -8.93 12.03 -29.31
CA PRO A 12 -7.92 11.30 -30.06
C PRO A 12 -8.34 9.85 -30.19
N GLU A 13 -8.10 9.24 -31.34
CA GLU A 13 -8.13 7.78 -31.46
C GLU A 13 -7.13 7.20 -30.45
N THR A 14 -7.63 6.73 -29.32
CA THR A 14 -6.85 6.10 -28.23
C THR A 14 -6.39 4.69 -28.61
N GLY A 15 -6.36 4.37 -29.91
CA GLY A 15 -6.13 3.04 -30.48
C GLY A 15 -4.72 2.46 -30.33
N GLN A 16 -3.79 3.15 -29.66
CA GLN A 16 -2.62 2.47 -29.12
C GLN A 16 -3.01 1.85 -27.79
N SER A 17 -3.41 0.57 -27.87
CA SER A 17 -3.74 -0.30 -26.75
C SER A 17 -2.68 -0.16 -25.65
N PHE A 18 -2.95 0.67 -24.66
CA PHE A 18 -2.17 0.68 -23.43
C PHE A 18 -2.40 -0.65 -22.75
N ILE A 19 -1.39 -1.52 -22.78
CA ILE A 19 -1.38 -2.76 -22.01
C ILE A 19 -0.63 -2.42 -20.71
N PRO A 20 -1.33 -2.35 -19.56
CA PRO A 20 -0.65 -2.15 -18.28
C PRO A 20 0.33 -3.31 -18.08
N HIS A 21 1.59 -2.98 -17.79
CA HIS A 21 2.57 -4.00 -17.40
C HIS A 21 2.06 -4.73 -16.15
N ARG A 22 1.62 -5.97 -16.33
CA ARG A 22 1.19 -6.85 -15.24
C ARG A 22 2.28 -7.93 -15.08
N PRO A 23 3.31 -7.68 -14.26
CA PRO A 23 4.35 -8.68 -14.05
C PRO A 23 3.73 -9.94 -13.46
N ASN A 24 4.30 -11.10 -13.80
CA ASN A 24 3.87 -12.35 -13.20
C ASN A 24 4.12 -12.25 -11.69
N ARG A 25 3.05 -12.29 -10.89
CA ARG A 25 3.19 -12.31 -9.44
C ARG A 25 3.72 -13.69 -9.09
N PRO A 26 4.84 -13.81 -8.36
CA PRO A 26 5.30 -15.12 -7.90
C PRO A 26 4.17 -15.78 -7.11
N ASP A 27 4.12 -17.12 -7.18
CA ASP A 27 3.22 -17.88 -6.33
C ASP A 27 3.41 -17.44 -4.88
N LYS A 28 2.31 -17.43 -4.13
CA LYS A 28 2.32 -17.00 -2.73
C LYS A 28 3.40 -17.81 -2.03
N LEU A 29 4.48 -17.15 -1.63
CA LEU A 29 5.57 -17.81 -0.92
C LEU A 29 4.91 -18.50 0.27
N GLU A 30 5.02 -19.83 0.30
CA GLU A 30 4.60 -20.63 1.43
C GLU A 30 5.09 -19.96 2.73
N GLY A 31 4.20 -19.88 3.72
CA GLY A 31 4.51 -19.26 5.01
C GLY A 31 5.72 -19.91 5.68
N GLY A 32 6.16 -19.36 6.81
CA GLY A 32 7.21 -19.97 7.64
C GLY A 32 8.53 -19.22 7.70
N ARG A 33 8.70 -18.14 6.92
CA ARG A 33 9.74 -17.14 7.20
C ARG A 33 9.14 -16.00 8.01
N ARG A 34 9.71 -15.73 9.20
CA ARG A 34 9.30 -14.60 10.03
C ARG A 34 9.69 -13.28 9.35
N PHE A 35 8.75 -12.34 9.30
CA PHE A 35 9.06 -10.97 8.92
C PHE A 35 10.01 -10.34 9.97
N LYS A 36 11.04 -9.64 9.49
CA LYS A 36 11.96 -8.88 10.33
C LYS A 36 11.88 -7.41 9.92
N ILE A 37 11.40 -6.57 10.83
CA ILE A 37 11.37 -5.12 10.63
C ILE A 37 12.79 -4.58 10.84
N VAL A 38 13.25 -3.73 9.93
CA VAL A 38 14.52 -3.01 10.03
C VAL A 38 14.21 -1.52 10.01
N SER A 39 14.52 -0.83 11.09
CA SER A 39 14.23 0.59 11.31
C SER A 39 15.19 1.14 12.37
N ASP A 40 15.65 2.38 12.17
CA ASP A 40 16.42 3.12 13.18
C ASP A 40 15.52 3.75 14.27
N TYR A 41 14.21 3.80 14.02
CA TYR A 41 13.20 4.33 14.92
C TYR A 41 12.43 3.22 15.63
N THR A 42 11.89 3.54 16.81
CA THR A 42 10.94 2.71 17.55
C THR A 42 9.54 3.32 17.51
N PRO A 43 8.46 2.53 17.63
CA PRO A 43 7.10 3.06 17.68
C PRO A 43 6.97 4.09 18.81
N SER A 44 6.27 5.18 18.54
CA SER A 44 6.12 6.29 19.49
C SER A 44 4.75 6.96 19.38
N GLY A 45 4.40 7.79 20.37
CA GLY A 45 3.05 8.35 20.49
C GLY A 45 2.02 7.24 20.65
N ASP A 46 0.95 7.29 19.85
CA ASP A 46 -0.14 6.30 19.89
C ASP A 46 0.14 5.02 19.09
N GLN A 47 1.25 4.96 18.35
CA GLN A 47 1.60 3.81 17.52
C GLN A 47 1.72 2.49 18.32
N PRO A 48 2.37 2.43 19.50
CA PRO A 48 2.47 1.17 20.26
C PRO A 48 1.10 0.59 20.62
N THR A 49 0.15 1.45 20.99
CA THR A 49 -1.22 1.05 21.33
C THR A 49 -1.96 0.57 20.09
N ALA A 50 -1.90 1.32 18.98
CA ALA A 50 -2.55 0.92 17.73
C ALA A 50 -2.02 -0.43 17.19
N ILE A 51 -0.70 -0.65 17.25
CA ILE A 51 -0.09 -1.93 16.88
C ILE A 51 -0.64 -3.06 17.78
N ALA A 52 -0.68 -2.85 19.10
CA ALA A 52 -1.14 -3.87 20.03
C ALA A 52 -2.61 -4.25 19.79
N GLU A 53 -3.48 -3.27 19.56
CA GLU A 53 -4.90 -3.46 19.27
C GLU A 53 -5.11 -4.22 17.95
N MET A 54 -4.43 -3.80 16.87
CA MET A 54 -4.53 -4.47 15.57
C MET A 54 -4.02 -5.92 15.65
N VAL A 55 -2.91 -6.16 16.34
CA VAL A 55 -2.39 -7.51 16.55
C VAL A 55 -3.38 -8.37 17.34
N ALA A 56 -4.00 -7.83 18.39
CA ALA A 56 -5.00 -8.54 19.17
C ALA A 56 -6.23 -8.91 18.32
N ALA A 57 -6.75 -7.96 17.54
CA ALA A 57 -7.89 -8.17 16.64
C ALA A 57 -7.59 -9.22 15.55
N VAL A 58 -6.40 -9.19 14.94
CA VAL A 58 -5.96 -10.22 13.99
C VAL A 58 -5.92 -11.60 14.64
N ASN A 59 -5.37 -11.70 15.86
CA ASN A 59 -5.32 -12.96 16.60
C ASN A 59 -6.71 -13.46 17.03
N ALA A 60 -7.67 -12.55 17.24
CA ALA A 60 -9.06 -12.88 17.50
C ALA A 60 -9.83 -13.31 16.23
N GLY A 61 -9.22 -13.20 15.05
CA GLY A 61 -9.82 -13.59 13.78
C GLY A 61 -10.67 -12.50 13.12
N GLU A 62 -10.56 -11.25 13.57
CA GLU A 62 -11.24 -10.12 12.93
C GLU A 62 -10.67 -9.87 11.53
N ARG A 63 -11.55 -9.90 10.54
CA ARG A 63 -11.19 -9.78 9.12
C ARG A 63 -11.12 -8.33 8.65
N ASP A 64 -11.99 -7.49 9.19
CA ASP A 64 -12.16 -6.11 8.77
C ASP A 64 -11.75 -5.19 9.91
N GLN A 65 -10.69 -4.40 9.70
CA GLN A 65 -10.15 -3.47 10.70
C GLN A 65 -9.85 -2.12 10.04
N VAL A 66 -10.03 -1.03 10.78
CA VAL A 66 -9.78 0.34 10.30
C VAL A 66 -8.79 1.03 11.23
N LEU A 67 -7.64 1.41 10.70
CA LEU A 67 -6.67 2.25 11.39
C LEU A 67 -6.93 3.73 11.09
N LEU A 68 -7.59 4.43 12.02
CA LEU A 68 -7.82 5.87 11.90
C LEU A 68 -6.58 6.63 12.39
N GLY A 69 -5.84 7.26 11.46
CA GLY A 69 -4.65 8.03 11.79
C GLY A 69 -4.55 9.33 11.00
N VAL A 70 -4.10 10.40 11.66
CA VAL A 70 -3.88 11.72 11.05
C VAL A 70 -2.75 11.67 10.00
N THR A 71 -2.67 12.69 9.14
CA THR A 71 -1.57 12.81 8.16
C THR A 71 -0.23 12.98 8.89
N GLY A 72 0.80 12.25 8.47
CA GLY A 72 2.13 12.31 9.09
C GLY A 72 2.33 11.43 10.34
N SER A 73 1.30 10.71 10.81
CA SER A 73 1.40 9.87 12.03
C SER A 73 2.21 8.58 11.87
N GLY A 74 2.74 8.29 10.67
CA GLY A 74 3.52 7.08 10.41
C GLY A 74 2.70 5.80 10.22
N LYS A 75 1.49 5.87 9.62
CA LYS A 75 0.60 4.72 9.35
C LYS A 75 1.24 3.53 8.59
N THR A 76 2.36 3.73 7.90
CA THR A 76 3.09 2.64 7.23
C THR A 76 3.97 1.85 8.19
N TYR A 77 4.40 2.47 9.29
CA TYR A 77 5.24 1.85 10.31
C TYR A 77 4.42 1.15 11.41
N THR A 78 3.19 1.64 11.63
CA THR A 78 2.14 1.01 12.45
C THR A 78 1.61 -0.23 11.74
#